data_AF-A0A3Q3LJA8-F1
#
_entry.id   AF-A0A3Q3LJA8-F1
#
_cell.length_a   1.000
_cell.length_b   1.000
_cell.length_c   1.000
_cell.angle_alpha   90.00
_cell.angle_beta   90.00
_cell.angle_gamma   90.00
#
_symmetry.space_group_name_H-M   'P 1'
#
loop_
_entity.id
_entity.type
_entity.pdbx_description
1 polymer ?
#
loop_
_entity_poly.entity_id
_entity_poly.type
_entity_poly.pdbx_seq_one_letter_code
_entity_poly.pdbx_strand_id
1 'polypeptide(L)'
;MCKLQNKPPELKDYFCSFTGFHYGNSSDVTAVSSPSLLTLTPSLLFRGETAPSSQLLSSSLLLLFQSRSLQAGIIGREKMRAAAHTLAAVLALFAAVSGSQAEVIDDILSSLNRGASFLERQHEHINLDGVVGFLMLQAELKEAVRTWPHTDTVSWAQRTTAVALVKRLDQSFEKAVTALQQNDAKYYREFEPLLSWSFWLIPQGWSSTDASLVYSSTMTTECYDEQLSDKCLTLLLGTWKMNGTPCIVTKPCRDTMTQFGCPHYSLSHQLLYFMIGKMRGCTNLLKGDTRPSRANMTERSYEKIFCSNMMKTNQDIIKDGLTEQTVDIFIENILICGLAGFSDFYKADWLQHILRLQDEEVGCFGRDKSIISQIIGDELLEQLQPHRRVKRREKILPDGCSSHMTAVAVGALGGYLNYYLAEQDITKRPLS
;
A
#
# COMPACT_ATOMS: atom_id res chain seq x y z
N MET A 1 -30.52 -6.55 -27.27
CA MET A 1 -31.56 -7.40 -26.65
C MET A 1 -30.95 -8.76 -26.36
N CYS A 2 -30.80 -9.14 -25.09
CA CYS A 2 -30.29 -10.45 -24.70
C CYS A 2 -31.41 -11.25 -24.03
N LYS A 3 -31.65 -12.49 -24.48
CA LYS A 3 -32.52 -13.45 -23.78
C LYS A 3 -31.66 -14.30 -22.85
N LEU A 4 -32.13 -14.51 -21.63
CA LEU A 4 -31.56 -15.44 -20.67
C LEU A 4 -31.91 -16.90 -21.06
N GLN A 5 -30.92 -17.79 -20.98
CA GLN A 5 -31.13 -19.23 -20.82
C GLN A 5 -30.15 -19.77 -19.78
N ASN A 6 -30.64 -20.68 -18.93
CA ASN A 6 -29.91 -21.21 -17.79
C ASN A 6 -29.01 -22.39 -18.17
N LYS A 7 -27.68 -22.26 -17.99
CA LYS A 7 -26.75 -23.28 -17.46
C LYS A 7 -25.32 -22.69 -17.30
N PRO A 8 -24.42 -23.33 -16.53
CA PRO A 8 -23.36 -22.63 -15.78
C PRO A 8 -22.11 -22.31 -16.63
N PRO A 9 -21.27 -21.35 -16.19
CA PRO A 9 -19.97 -21.10 -16.79
C PRO A 9 -18.81 -21.60 -15.92
N GLU A 10 -18.22 -22.73 -16.30
CA GLU A 10 -16.76 -22.81 -16.28
C GLU A 10 -16.23 -21.98 -17.48
N LEU A 11 -15.07 -21.35 -17.31
CA LEU A 11 -14.20 -20.74 -18.34
C LEU A 11 -14.89 -20.20 -19.61
N LYS A 12 -15.13 -18.88 -19.63
CA LYS A 12 -15.29 -18.11 -20.88
C LYS A 12 -14.47 -16.84 -20.87
N ASP A 13 -13.39 -16.87 -21.66
CA ASP A 13 -12.69 -15.66 -22.09
C ASP A 13 -13.64 -14.74 -22.87
N TYR A 14 -13.68 -13.46 -22.48
CA TYR A 14 -14.35 -12.43 -23.25
C TYR A 14 -13.33 -11.63 -24.07
N PHE A 15 -12.88 -12.23 -25.18
CA PHE A 15 -12.26 -11.49 -26.27
C PHE A 15 -13.33 -10.73 -27.06
N CYS A 16 -13.37 -9.39 -26.92
CA CYS A 16 -14.06 -8.52 -27.88
C CYS A 16 -13.05 -7.98 -28.91
N SER A 17 -12.90 -8.70 -30.02
CA SER A 17 -12.22 -8.18 -31.21
C SER A 17 -13.11 -7.18 -31.95
N PHE A 18 -12.59 -6.00 -32.25
CA PHE A 18 -13.23 -5.02 -33.13
C PHE A 18 -12.76 -5.22 -34.57
N THR A 19 -13.60 -5.85 -35.39
CA THR A 19 -13.45 -5.88 -36.86
C THR A 19 -14.82 -5.81 -37.53
N GLY A 20 -14.98 -4.95 -38.54
CA GLY A 20 -16.20 -4.93 -39.36
C GLY A 20 -16.66 -3.54 -39.81
N PHE A 21 -15.99 -2.97 -40.81
CA PHE A 21 -16.56 -1.89 -41.62
C PHE A 21 -17.84 -2.36 -42.34
N HIS A 22 -18.82 -1.48 -42.52
CA HIS A 22 -19.66 -1.52 -43.73
C HIS A 22 -20.19 -0.13 -44.13
N TYR A 23 -20.34 0.06 -45.44
CA TYR A 23 -20.63 1.30 -46.16
C TYR A 23 -22.04 1.89 -45.95
N GLY A 24 -22.16 3.22 -46.13
CA GLY A 24 -23.43 3.93 -46.35
C GLY A 24 -23.21 5.38 -46.83
N ASN A 25 -23.55 5.67 -48.09
CA ASN A 25 -23.35 6.98 -48.74
C ASN A 25 -24.23 8.12 -48.18
N SER A 26 -23.72 9.36 -48.18
CA SER A 26 -24.26 10.45 -49.03
C SER A 26 -23.50 11.77 -48.84
N SER A 27 -22.78 12.18 -49.88
CA SER A 27 -22.81 13.51 -50.53
C SER A 27 -22.93 14.78 -49.68
N ASP A 28 -21.89 15.64 -49.71
CA ASP A 28 -22.00 16.89 -50.50
C ASP A 28 -20.62 17.49 -50.84
N VAL A 29 -20.59 18.38 -51.84
CA VAL A 29 -19.38 18.81 -52.57
C VAL A 29 -19.19 20.33 -52.53
N THR A 30 -17.95 20.82 -52.29
CA THR A 30 -17.39 21.98 -53.04
C THR A 30 -15.87 22.22 -52.83
N ALA A 31 -15.19 22.33 -53.98
CA ALA A 31 -13.92 22.99 -54.35
C ALA A 31 -13.12 23.74 -53.26
N VAL A 32 -11.81 23.49 -53.05
CA VAL A 32 -10.62 23.56 -53.94
C VAL A 32 -10.23 24.97 -54.39
N SER A 33 -9.09 25.47 -53.86
CA SER A 33 -8.09 26.23 -54.65
C SER A 33 -6.77 26.48 -53.89
N SER A 34 -5.67 26.09 -54.54
CA SER A 34 -4.29 26.61 -54.38
C SER A 34 -3.96 27.33 -55.72
N PRO A 35 -2.72 27.80 -56.07
CA PRO A 35 -1.44 27.78 -55.34
C PRO A 35 -0.58 29.08 -55.49
N SER A 36 0.69 29.01 -55.06
CA SER A 36 1.90 29.43 -55.83
C SER A 36 2.89 30.40 -55.16
N LEU A 37 4.18 30.04 -55.30
CA LEU A 37 5.37 30.86 -55.00
C LEU A 37 5.54 32.01 -56.02
N LEU A 38 6.30 33.05 -55.64
CA LEU A 38 7.46 33.50 -56.43
C LEU A 38 8.42 34.42 -55.63
N THR A 39 9.68 34.45 -56.08
CA THR A 39 10.85 35.14 -55.50
C THR A 39 11.02 36.57 -56.02
N LEU A 40 11.80 37.41 -55.33
CA LEU A 40 12.74 38.39 -55.93
C LEU A 40 13.61 39.13 -54.88
N THR A 41 14.79 39.60 -55.31
CA THR A 41 15.74 40.48 -54.60
C THR A 41 16.19 41.62 -55.56
N PRO A 42 17.23 42.45 -55.27
CA PRO A 42 17.11 43.74 -54.59
C PRO A 42 17.58 44.96 -55.46
N SER A 43 17.47 46.21 -54.96
CA SER A 43 18.54 47.26 -54.96
C SER A 43 18.08 48.73 -54.81
N LEU A 44 18.70 49.42 -53.83
CA LEU A 44 19.21 50.82 -53.78
C LEU A 44 18.77 51.93 -54.78
N LEU A 45 18.52 53.15 -54.26
CA LEU A 45 19.27 54.38 -54.64
C LEU A 45 19.07 55.58 -53.67
N PHE A 46 19.87 56.64 -53.84
CA PHE A 46 20.30 57.64 -52.83
C PHE A 46 19.94 59.11 -53.18
N ARG A 47 19.73 59.96 -52.15
CA ARG A 47 20.20 61.37 -51.92
C ARG A 47 19.23 62.08 -50.95
N GLY A 48 19.63 62.46 -49.74
CA GLY A 48 20.27 63.75 -49.41
C GLY A 48 19.30 64.57 -48.51
N GLU A 49 19.56 65.76 -47.97
CA GLU A 49 20.74 66.58 -47.58
C GLU A 49 20.12 67.76 -46.74
N THR A 50 20.71 68.45 -45.75
CA THR A 50 22.11 68.67 -45.29
C THR A 50 22.13 68.88 -43.73
N ALA A 51 23.13 69.57 -43.15
CA ALA A 51 23.18 70.04 -41.73
C ALA A 51 23.51 71.56 -41.65
N PRO A 52 23.39 72.21 -40.47
CA PRO A 52 24.62 72.48 -39.70
C PRO A 52 24.49 72.36 -38.17
N SER A 53 25.63 72.53 -37.49
CA SER A 53 25.94 72.10 -36.13
C SER A 53 25.92 73.20 -35.06
N SER A 54 25.72 72.80 -33.80
CA SER A 54 26.39 73.40 -32.63
C SER A 54 26.70 72.30 -31.59
N GLN A 55 27.69 72.53 -30.73
CA GLN A 55 28.45 71.46 -30.04
C GLN A 55 28.22 71.38 -28.51
N LEU A 56 28.86 70.37 -27.91
CA LEU A 56 29.27 70.24 -26.49
C LEU A 56 28.20 69.84 -25.46
N LEU A 57 28.11 68.53 -25.20
CA LEU A 57 28.04 67.87 -23.87
C LEU A 57 27.70 66.37 -24.03
N SER A 58 28.69 65.46 -24.19
CA SER A 58 28.40 63.99 -24.09
C SER A 58 29.57 63.02 -23.84
N SER A 59 30.85 63.44 -23.95
CA SER A 59 31.97 62.49 -23.88
C SER A 59 32.06 61.71 -22.55
N SER A 60 31.63 62.30 -21.43
CA SER A 60 31.57 61.63 -20.12
C SER A 60 30.32 60.77 -19.92
N LEU A 61 29.19 61.09 -20.57
CA LEU A 61 27.98 60.28 -20.49
C LEU A 61 28.09 58.99 -21.31
N LEU A 62 28.72 59.02 -22.48
CA LEU A 62 28.86 57.84 -23.34
C LEU A 62 29.62 56.69 -22.64
N LEU A 63 30.71 57.02 -21.94
CA LEU A 63 31.50 56.03 -21.18
C LEU A 63 30.73 55.45 -19.99
N LEU A 64 29.92 56.27 -19.30
CA LEU A 64 29.04 55.82 -18.21
C LEU A 64 27.86 54.96 -18.71
N PHE A 65 27.34 55.22 -19.90
CA PHE A 65 26.31 54.39 -20.52
C PHE A 65 26.88 53.06 -21.05
N GLN A 66 28.07 53.05 -21.66
CA GLN A 66 28.73 51.81 -22.08
C GLN A 66 29.15 50.94 -20.89
N SER A 67 29.68 51.51 -19.80
CA SER A 67 30.02 50.73 -18.60
C SER A 67 28.77 50.16 -17.92
N ARG A 68 27.71 50.95 -17.75
CA ARG A 68 26.43 50.46 -17.19
C ARG A 68 25.78 49.38 -18.07
N SER A 69 25.87 49.49 -19.40
CA SER A 69 25.35 48.49 -20.34
C SER A 69 26.12 47.16 -20.27
N LEU A 70 27.46 47.21 -20.23
CA LEU A 70 28.28 46.00 -20.01
C LEU A 70 27.99 45.37 -18.64
N GLN A 71 27.92 46.18 -17.58
CA GLN A 71 27.75 45.69 -16.21
C GLN A 71 26.35 45.10 -15.98
N ALA A 72 25.30 45.67 -16.60
CA ALA A 72 23.98 45.06 -16.65
C ALA A 72 23.97 43.74 -17.46
N GLY A 73 24.71 43.65 -18.56
CA GLY A 73 24.86 42.43 -19.35
C GLY A 73 25.61 41.30 -18.61
N ILE A 74 26.61 41.66 -17.80
CA ILE A 74 27.34 40.71 -16.93
C ILE A 74 26.43 40.21 -15.82
N ILE A 75 25.76 41.10 -15.08
CA ILE A 75 24.80 40.74 -14.01
C ILE A 75 23.65 39.89 -14.58
N GLY A 76 23.18 40.19 -15.80
CA GLY A 76 22.19 39.38 -16.51
C GLY A 76 22.68 37.96 -16.83
N ARG A 77 23.92 37.82 -17.32
CA ARG A 77 24.55 36.51 -17.57
C ARG A 77 24.80 35.72 -16.28
N GLU A 78 25.22 36.38 -15.21
CA GLU A 78 25.43 35.75 -13.90
C GLU A 78 24.09 35.27 -13.30
N LYS A 79 23.03 36.07 -13.37
CA LYS A 79 21.68 35.64 -12.96
C LYS A 79 21.15 34.48 -13.80
N MET A 80 21.36 34.49 -15.12
CA MET A 80 20.97 33.35 -15.97
C MET A 80 21.81 32.09 -15.69
N ARG A 81 23.12 32.22 -15.42
CA ARG A 81 23.95 31.08 -14.95
C ARG A 81 23.47 30.55 -13.61
N ALA A 82 23.20 31.43 -12.64
CA ALA A 82 22.68 31.04 -11.33
C ALA A 82 21.35 30.29 -11.48
N ALA A 83 20.40 30.82 -12.25
CA ALA A 83 19.13 30.16 -12.54
C ALA A 83 19.31 28.80 -13.25
N ALA A 84 20.23 28.69 -14.20
CA ALA A 84 20.54 27.44 -14.87
C ALA A 84 21.20 26.41 -13.93
N HIS A 85 22.08 26.83 -13.04
CA HIS A 85 22.67 25.97 -12.00
C HIS A 85 21.63 25.52 -10.97
N THR A 86 20.72 26.41 -10.54
CA THR A 86 19.59 26.06 -9.67
C THR A 86 18.67 25.05 -10.36
N LEU A 87 18.30 25.27 -11.62
CA LEU A 87 17.49 24.33 -12.39
C LEU A 87 18.18 22.97 -12.56
N ALA A 88 19.48 22.95 -12.87
CA ALA A 88 20.25 21.70 -12.99
C ALA A 88 20.36 20.96 -11.64
N ALA A 89 20.55 21.68 -10.53
CA ALA A 89 20.57 21.08 -9.19
C ALA A 89 19.19 20.50 -8.80
N VAL A 90 18.10 21.22 -9.11
CA VAL A 90 16.73 20.74 -8.91
C VAL A 90 16.46 19.49 -9.74
N LEU A 91 16.82 19.48 -11.03
CA LEU A 91 16.67 18.30 -11.90
C LEU A 91 17.51 17.10 -11.41
N ALA A 92 18.73 17.33 -10.94
CA ALA A 92 19.58 16.28 -10.37
C ALA A 92 18.99 15.69 -9.07
N LEU A 93 18.43 16.55 -8.20
CA LEU A 93 17.73 16.11 -6.98
C LEU A 93 16.46 15.31 -7.32
N PHE A 94 15.65 15.75 -8.28
CA PHE A 94 14.50 14.98 -8.75
C PHE A 94 14.91 13.62 -9.31
N ALA A 95 15.94 13.57 -10.18
CA ALA A 95 16.44 12.32 -10.74
C ALA A 95 16.96 11.35 -9.65
N ALA A 96 17.68 11.85 -8.64
CA ALA A 96 18.17 11.05 -7.52
C ALA A 96 17.02 10.51 -6.65
N VAL A 97 16.01 11.33 -6.34
CA VAL A 97 14.83 10.90 -5.58
C VAL A 97 14.03 9.85 -6.36
N SER A 98 13.74 10.09 -7.64
CA SER A 98 13.04 9.11 -8.49
C SER A 98 13.81 7.80 -8.64
N GLY A 99 15.14 7.84 -8.77
CA GLY A 99 15.99 6.65 -8.77
C GLY A 99 15.87 5.86 -7.47
N SER A 100 16.01 6.52 -6.32
CA SER A 100 15.89 5.85 -5.01
C SER A 100 14.50 5.25 -4.74
N GLN A 101 13.43 5.85 -5.27
CA GLN A 101 12.08 5.27 -5.16
C GLN A 101 11.89 4.05 -6.07
N ALA A 102 12.50 4.04 -7.27
CA ALA A 102 12.48 2.88 -8.15
C ALA A 102 13.21 1.69 -7.52
N GLU A 103 14.40 1.91 -6.95
CA GLU A 103 15.17 0.88 -6.22
C GLU A 103 14.37 0.28 -5.06
N VAL A 104 13.69 1.11 -4.26
CA VAL A 104 12.84 0.64 -3.15
C VAL A 104 11.63 -0.18 -3.65
N ILE A 105 11.03 0.16 -4.78
CA ILE A 105 9.95 -0.65 -5.38
C ILE A 105 10.49 -2.00 -5.85
N ASP A 106 11.68 -2.06 -6.44
CA ASP A 106 12.31 -3.32 -6.86
C ASP A 106 12.63 -4.22 -5.66
N ASP A 107 13.14 -3.65 -4.55
CA ASP A 107 13.36 -4.37 -3.29
C ASP A 107 12.06 -4.97 -2.72
N ILE A 108 10.98 -4.19 -2.69
CA ILE A 108 9.66 -4.64 -2.25
C ILE A 108 9.15 -5.77 -3.17
N LEU A 109 9.15 -5.59 -4.49
CA LEU A 109 8.68 -6.61 -5.44
C LEU A 109 9.51 -7.89 -5.37
N SER A 110 10.83 -7.77 -5.18
CA SER A 110 11.76 -8.89 -4.98
C SER A 110 11.42 -9.69 -3.71
N SER A 111 11.16 -8.99 -2.60
CA SER A 111 10.72 -9.59 -1.33
C SER A 111 9.36 -10.26 -1.43
N LEU A 112 8.38 -9.60 -2.06
CA LEU A 112 7.04 -10.13 -2.27
C LEU A 112 7.06 -11.39 -3.17
N ASN A 113 7.91 -11.44 -4.20
CA ASN A 113 8.06 -12.63 -5.04
C ASN A 113 8.69 -13.82 -4.28
N ARG A 114 9.64 -13.57 -3.35
CA ARG A 114 10.14 -14.60 -2.43
C ARG A 114 9.02 -15.11 -1.50
N GLY A 115 8.22 -14.21 -0.93
CA GLY A 115 7.09 -14.56 -0.07
C GLY A 115 5.99 -15.36 -0.80
N ALA A 116 5.63 -14.97 -2.02
CA ALA A 116 4.71 -15.75 -2.85
C ALA A 116 5.27 -17.14 -3.24
N SER A 117 6.59 -17.25 -3.41
CA SER A 117 7.26 -18.54 -3.63
C SER A 117 7.18 -19.45 -2.40
N PHE A 118 7.21 -18.87 -1.19
CA PHE A 118 6.98 -19.61 0.05
C PHE A 118 5.53 -20.11 0.15
N LEU A 119 4.53 -19.24 -0.09
CA LEU A 119 3.12 -19.65 -0.15
C LEU A 119 2.91 -20.81 -1.13
N GLU A 120 3.44 -20.70 -2.36
CA GLU A 120 3.27 -21.73 -3.38
C GLU A 120 3.83 -23.09 -2.94
N ARG A 121 4.94 -23.13 -2.20
CA ARG A 121 5.49 -24.37 -1.64
C ARG A 121 4.76 -24.89 -0.41
N GLN A 122 4.30 -23.98 0.46
CA GLN A 122 3.78 -24.31 1.80
C GLN A 122 2.25 -24.26 1.91
N HIS A 123 1.53 -24.10 0.79
CA HIS A 123 0.07 -23.93 0.76
C HIS A 123 -0.73 -25.02 1.47
N GLU A 124 -0.23 -26.27 1.51
CA GLU A 124 -0.87 -27.38 2.24
C GLU A 124 -0.69 -27.29 3.77
N HIS A 125 0.29 -26.50 4.23
CA HIS A 125 0.69 -26.42 5.64
C HIS A 125 0.36 -25.07 6.27
N ILE A 126 0.08 -24.03 5.49
CA ILE A 126 -0.33 -22.70 5.97
C ILE A 126 -1.70 -22.74 6.69
N ASN A 127 -1.84 -21.94 7.74
CA ASN A 127 -3.06 -21.79 8.55
C ASN A 127 -3.98 -20.67 7.99
N LEU A 128 -5.20 -20.50 8.55
CA LEU A 128 -6.13 -19.43 8.12
C LEU A 128 -5.45 -18.06 8.11
N ASP A 129 -4.78 -17.69 9.21
CA ASP A 129 -4.18 -16.36 9.39
C ASP A 129 -3.12 -16.10 8.31
N GLY A 130 -2.37 -17.15 7.94
CA GLY A 130 -1.47 -17.15 6.81
C GLY A 130 -2.18 -16.92 5.47
N VAL A 131 -3.23 -17.69 5.16
CA VAL A 131 -4.02 -17.48 3.93
C VAL A 131 -4.62 -16.07 3.87
N VAL A 132 -5.13 -15.57 4.99
CA VAL A 132 -5.74 -14.23 5.10
C VAL A 132 -4.71 -13.11 4.85
N GLY A 133 -3.53 -13.16 5.46
CA GLY A 133 -2.48 -12.15 5.21
C GLY A 133 -1.98 -12.15 3.76
N PHE A 134 -1.89 -13.33 3.13
CA PHE A 134 -1.61 -13.40 1.70
C PHE A 134 -2.76 -12.85 0.83
N LEU A 135 -4.03 -13.03 1.22
CA LEU A 135 -5.17 -12.43 0.51
C LEU A 135 -5.25 -10.90 0.68
N MET A 136 -4.80 -10.36 1.82
CA MET A 136 -4.57 -8.91 1.98
C MET A 136 -3.51 -8.43 0.98
N LEU A 137 -2.36 -9.11 0.89
CA LEU A 137 -1.34 -8.84 -0.15
C LEU A 137 -1.95 -8.90 -1.57
N GLN A 138 -2.84 -9.85 -1.85
CA GLN A 138 -3.47 -9.95 -3.15
C GLN A 138 -4.35 -8.73 -3.48
N ALA A 139 -5.10 -8.23 -2.51
CA ALA A 139 -5.88 -7.01 -2.66
C ALA A 139 -4.97 -5.80 -2.88
N GLU A 140 -3.92 -5.64 -2.07
CA GLU A 140 -2.89 -4.60 -2.22
C GLU A 140 -2.25 -4.64 -3.62
N LEU A 141 -1.81 -5.81 -4.11
CA LEU A 141 -1.19 -5.94 -5.44
C LEU A 141 -2.16 -5.67 -6.60
N LYS A 142 -3.41 -6.12 -6.50
CA LYS A 142 -4.43 -5.81 -7.52
C LYS A 142 -4.70 -4.30 -7.57
N GLU A 143 -4.69 -3.62 -6.42
CA GLU A 143 -4.83 -2.17 -6.33
C GLU A 143 -3.60 -1.42 -6.86
N ALA A 144 -2.39 -1.89 -6.55
CA ALA A 144 -1.14 -1.34 -7.09
C ALA A 144 -1.13 -1.42 -8.62
N VAL A 145 -1.45 -2.58 -9.18
CA VAL A 145 -1.56 -2.79 -10.65
C VAL A 145 -2.62 -1.91 -11.30
N ARG A 146 -3.71 -1.58 -10.59
CA ARG A 146 -4.78 -0.70 -11.05
C ARG A 146 -4.37 0.78 -11.04
N THR A 147 -3.63 1.20 -10.02
CA THR A 147 -3.28 2.61 -9.78
C THR A 147 -1.91 3.02 -10.31
N TRP A 148 -1.12 2.05 -10.79
CA TRP A 148 0.28 2.20 -11.21
C TRP A 148 0.52 3.40 -12.15
N PRO A 149 1.51 4.28 -11.87
CA PRO A 149 1.85 5.41 -12.74
C PRO A 149 2.39 4.98 -14.10
N HIS A 150 1.81 5.47 -15.20
CA HIS A 150 2.26 5.14 -16.56
C HIS A 150 3.32 6.15 -17.07
N THR A 151 4.38 6.34 -16.28
CA THR A 151 5.36 7.44 -16.44
C THR A 151 6.52 7.12 -17.37
N ASP A 152 7.08 5.92 -17.28
CA ASP A 152 8.34 5.54 -17.93
C ASP A 152 8.50 4.02 -18.06
N THR A 153 9.61 3.58 -18.66
CA THR A 153 9.91 2.17 -18.92
C THR A 153 10.26 1.35 -17.69
N VAL A 154 10.84 1.95 -16.64
CA VAL A 154 11.17 1.27 -15.39
C VAL A 154 9.87 0.96 -14.65
N SER A 155 9.01 1.97 -14.49
CA SER A 155 7.67 1.80 -13.94
C SER A 155 6.87 0.73 -14.70
N TRP A 156 6.95 0.68 -16.04
CA TRP A 156 6.27 -0.35 -16.81
C TRP A 156 6.80 -1.76 -16.53
N ALA A 157 8.12 -1.94 -16.40
CA ALA A 157 8.72 -3.22 -16.04
C ALA A 157 8.32 -3.67 -14.62
N GLN A 158 8.35 -2.76 -13.65
CA GLN A 158 7.92 -3.02 -12.27
C GLN A 158 6.43 -3.41 -12.21
N ARG A 159 5.58 -2.72 -12.98
CA ARG A 159 4.17 -3.07 -13.14
C ARG A 159 3.99 -4.47 -13.74
N THR A 160 4.80 -4.85 -14.73
CA THR A 160 4.78 -6.20 -15.32
C THR A 160 5.13 -7.27 -14.28
N THR A 161 6.13 -7.02 -13.42
CA THR A 161 6.47 -7.90 -12.28
C THR A 161 5.29 -8.03 -11.31
N ALA A 162 4.64 -6.92 -10.94
CA ALA A 162 3.47 -6.94 -10.08
C ALA A 162 2.28 -7.71 -10.70
N VAL A 163 2.01 -7.55 -12.00
CA VAL A 163 0.98 -8.32 -12.74
C VAL A 163 1.29 -9.83 -12.73
N ALA A 164 2.55 -10.22 -12.95
CA ALA A 164 2.97 -11.61 -12.90
C ALA A 164 2.79 -12.20 -11.50
N LEU A 165 3.09 -11.42 -10.45
CA LEU A 165 2.93 -11.80 -9.06
C LEU A 165 1.44 -12.00 -8.68
N VAL A 166 0.55 -11.09 -9.09
CA VAL A 166 -0.91 -11.25 -8.92
C VAL A 166 -1.39 -12.57 -9.51
N LYS A 167 -0.98 -12.88 -10.74
CA LYS A 167 -1.36 -14.13 -11.43
C LYS A 167 -0.86 -15.38 -10.71
N ARG A 168 0.36 -15.35 -10.18
CA ARG A 168 0.95 -16.47 -9.40
C ARG A 168 0.22 -16.68 -8.07
N LEU A 169 -0.16 -15.59 -7.41
CA LEU A 169 -0.96 -15.63 -6.19
C LEU A 169 -2.38 -16.16 -6.46
N ASP A 170 -3.06 -15.68 -7.51
CA ASP A 170 -4.37 -16.21 -7.96
C ASP A 170 -4.34 -17.75 -8.08
N GLN A 171 -3.28 -18.32 -8.66
CA GLN A 171 -3.10 -19.78 -8.80
C GLN A 171 -2.75 -20.51 -7.49
N SER A 172 -2.14 -19.81 -6.52
CA SER A 172 -1.72 -20.39 -5.25
C SER A 172 -2.87 -20.44 -4.24
N PHE A 173 -3.78 -19.46 -4.26
CA PHE A 173 -4.93 -19.43 -3.33
C PHE A 173 -5.91 -20.56 -3.54
N GLU A 174 -6.24 -20.93 -4.79
CA GLU A 174 -7.13 -22.06 -5.07
C GLU A 174 -6.66 -23.34 -4.34
N LYS A 175 -5.34 -23.57 -4.31
CA LYS A 175 -4.74 -24.69 -3.58
C LYS A 175 -4.74 -24.47 -2.07
N ALA A 176 -4.31 -23.30 -1.59
CA ALA A 176 -4.23 -22.99 -0.16
C ALA A 176 -5.60 -23.01 0.53
N VAL A 177 -6.62 -22.45 -0.11
CA VAL A 177 -8.01 -22.43 0.37
C VAL A 177 -8.61 -23.84 0.35
N THR A 178 -8.34 -24.63 -0.70
CA THR A 178 -8.75 -26.04 -0.75
C THR A 178 -8.12 -26.86 0.38
N ALA A 179 -6.80 -26.71 0.61
CA ALA A 179 -6.10 -27.38 1.69
C ALA A 179 -6.62 -26.94 3.07
N LEU A 180 -6.86 -25.65 3.28
CA LEU A 180 -7.47 -25.13 4.51
C LEU A 180 -8.86 -25.72 4.75
N GLN A 181 -9.70 -25.82 3.71
CA GLN A 181 -11.03 -26.42 3.80
C GLN A 181 -10.98 -27.92 4.18
N GLN A 182 -9.94 -28.64 3.74
CA GLN A 182 -9.74 -30.06 4.07
C GLN A 182 -9.16 -30.23 5.48
N ASN A 183 -8.17 -29.42 5.85
CA ASN A 183 -7.41 -29.54 7.10
C ASN A 183 -8.15 -28.94 8.32
N ASP A 184 -8.90 -27.84 8.14
CA ASP A 184 -9.74 -27.22 9.17
C ASP A 184 -11.05 -26.71 8.58
N ALA A 185 -11.92 -27.66 8.23
CA ALA A 185 -13.25 -27.38 7.69
C ALA A 185 -14.15 -26.54 8.61
N LYS A 186 -13.86 -26.46 9.92
CA LYS A 186 -14.60 -25.62 10.85
C LYS A 186 -14.16 -24.16 10.72
N TYR A 187 -12.86 -23.91 10.86
CA TYR A 187 -12.30 -22.56 10.85
C TYR A 187 -12.42 -21.93 9.45
N TYR A 188 -12.30 -22.74 8.38
CA TYR A 188 -12.68 -22.35 7.02
C TYR A 188 -14.11 -21.77 6.99
N ARG A 189 -15.13 -22.48 7.52
CA ARG A 189 -16.53 -22.02 7.48
C ARG A 189 -16.78 -20.79 8.36
N GLU A 190 -16.07 -20.67 9.47
CA GLU A 190 -16.18 -19.52 10.38
C GLU A 190 -15.65 -18.23 9.73
N PHE A 191 -14.68 -18.32 8.81
CA PHE A 191 -14.01 -17.16 8.21
C PHE A 191 -14.03 -17.10 6.67
N GLU A 192 -14.80 -17.96 6.01
CA GLU A 192 -14.93 -18.02 4.54
C GLU A 192 -15.14 -16.66 3.86
N PRO A 193 -15.92 -15.69 4.40
CA PRO A 193 -16.05 -14.37 3.77
C PRO A 193 -14.75 -13.55 3.72
N LEU A 194 -13.76 -13.85 4.57
CA LEU A 194 -12.43 -13.24 4.54
C LEU A 194 -11.52 -13.86 3.47
N LEU A 195 -11.88 -15.04 2.96
CA LEU A 195 -11.11 -15.83 2.00
C LEU A 195 -11.30 -15.34 0.54
N SER A 196 -11.50 -14.04 0.37
CA SER A 196 -11.60 -13.37 -0.94
C SER A 196 -10.89 -12.01 -0.89
N TRP A 197 -10.01 -11.74 -1.85
CA TRP A 197 -9.36 -10.42 -1.97
C TRP A 197 -10.37 -9.27 -2.09
N SER A 198 -11.55 -9.53 -2.65
CA SER A 198 -12.60 -8.52 -2.83
C SER A 198 -13.32 -8.10 -1.54
N PHE A 199 -13.10 -8.84 -0.44
CA PHE A 199 -13.52 -8.43 0.90
C PHE A 199 -12.66 -7.28 1.44
N TRP A 200 -11.36 -7.30 1.12
CA TRP A 200 -10.36 -6.39 1.68
C TRP A 200 -10.34 -5.06 0.91
N LEU A 201 -10.77 -4.00 1.59
CA LEU A 201 -10.78 -2.64 1.04
C LEU A 201 -9.42 -1.96 1.23
N ILE A 202 -8.75 -1.61 0.14
CA ILE A 202 -7.48 -0.87 0.15
C ILE A 202 -7.75 0.65 0.22
N PRO A 203 -7.14 1.40 1.14
CA PRO A 203 -7.43 2.82 1.34
C PRO A 203 -7.05 3.67 0.12
N GLN A 204 -8.00 4.47 -0.36
CA GLN A 204 -7.82 5.39 -1.50
C GLN A 204 -7.18 6.73 -1.11
N GLY A 205 -6.89 6.94 0.17
CA GLY A 205 -6.35 8.18 0.70
C GLY A 205 -5.83 7.98 2.13
N TRP A 206 -4.80 8.75 2.47
CA TRP A 206 -4.03 8.54 3.68
C TRP A 206 -4.43 9.49 4.82
N SER A 207 -4.19 9.04 6.04
CA SER A 207 -4.31 9.81 7.28
C SER A 207 -3.05 9.59 8.13
N SER A 208 -2.88 10.40 9.18
CA SER A 208 -1.83 10.21 10.18
C SER A 208 -2.44 9.90 11.55
N THR A 209 -1.69 9.23 12.40
CA THR A 209 -2.04 9.03 13.80
C THR A 209 -1.94 10.33 14.60
N ASP A 210 -2.42 10.30 15.84
CA ASP A 210 -2.56 11.46 16.70
C ASP A 210 -2.09 11.13 18.12
N ALA A 211 -0.92 11.65 18.48
CA ALA A 211 -0.29 11.38 19.76
C ALA A 211 -1.15 11.81 20.97
N SER A 212 -2.14 12.70 20.79
CA SER A 212 -3.07 13.07 21.87
C SER A 212 -4.09 11.97 22.22
N LEU A 213 -4.24 10.96 21.36
CA LEU A 213 -5.15 9.82 21.54
C LEU A 213 -4.46 8.59 22.16
N VAL A 214 -3.16 8.67 22.46
CA VAL A 214 -2.42 7.63 23.16
C VAL A 214 -2.95 7.47 24.58
N TYR A 215 -3.14 6.23 25.03
CA TYR A 215 -3.63 5.92 26.37
C TYR A 215 -2.64 6.42 27.44
N SER A 216 -3.17 6.97 28.54
CA SER A 216 -2.36 7.34 29.71
C SER A 216 -1.65 6.14 30.36
N SER A 217 -2.19 4.94 30.16
CA SER A 217 -1.68 3.67 30.68
C SER A 217 -2.27 2.51 29.89
N THR A 218 -1.44 1.51 29.57
CA THR A 218 -1.87 0.22 29.03
C THR A 218 -1.98 -0.83 30.15
N MET A 219 -2.75 -1.90 29.89
CA MET A 219 -2.76 -3.09 30.72
C MET A 219 -1.48 -3.91 30.47
N THR A 220 -1.03 -4.67 31.46
CA THR A 220 0.20 -5.50 31.37
C THR A 220 -0.01 -6.84 30.67
N THR A 221 -1.25 -7.23 30.43
CA THR A 221 -1.65 -8.49 29.78
C THR A 221 -2.68 -8.23 28.70
N GLU A 222 -2.85 -9.20 27.79
CA GLU A 222 -3.97 -9.22 26.84
C GLU A 222 -5.32 -9.03 27.56
N CYS A 223 -6.25 -8.32 26.92
CA CYS A 223 -7.58 -8.02 27.48
C CYS A 223 -8.55 -9.21 27.39
N TYR A 224 -8.35 -10.08 26.40
CA TYR A 224 -9.24 -11.20 26.08
C TYR A 224 -8.47 -12.27 25.30
N ASP A 225 -9.09 -13.44 25.13
CA ASP A 225 -8.54 -14.51 24.30
C ASP A 225 -9.09 -14.52 22.87
N GLU A 226 -8.37 -15.23 22.02
CA GLU A 226 -8.69 -15.45 20.62
C GLU A 226 -10.10 -16.05 20.43
N GLN A 227 -10.56 -16.93 21.34
CA GLN A 227 -11.89 -17.53 21.25
C GLN A 227 -13.02 -16.48 21.39
N LEU A 228 -12.85 -15.49 22.26
CA LEU A 228 -13.79 -14.36 22.33
C LEU A 228 -13.69 -13.47 21.08
N SER A 229 -12.49 -13.27 20.54
CA SER A 229 -12.28 -12.54 19.28
C SER A 229 -13.04 -13.19 18.13
N ASP A 230 -12.79 -14.49 17.87
CA ASP A 230 -13.37 -15.26 16.78
C ASP A 230 -14.89 -15.31 16.86
N LYS A 231 -15.42 -15.49 18.08
CA LYS A 231 -16.86 -15.43 18.34
C LYS A 231 -17.45 -14.07 17.95
N CYS A 232 -16.74 -12.97 18.20
CA CYS A 232 -17.21 -11.64 17.84
C CYS A 232 -17.09 -11.37 16.32
N LEU A 233 -16.04 -11.87 15.67
CA LEU A 233 -15.87 -11.77 14.21
C LEU A 233 -16.90 -12.60 13.45
N THR A 234 -17.13 -13.86 13.82
CA THR A 234 -18.15 -14.74 13.21
C THR A 234 -19.58 -14.18 13.34
N LEU A 235 -19.87 -13.43 14.41
CA LEU A 235 -21.13 -12.69 14.58
C LEU A 235 -21.26 -11.48 13.63
N LEU A 236 -20.17 -10.79 13.30
CA LEU A 236 -20.16 -9.75 12.25
C LEU A 236 -20.30 -10.36 10.85
N LEU A 237 -19.57 -11.44 10.56
CA LEU A 237 -19.55 -12.08 9.24
C LEU A 237 -20.88 -12.77 8.90
N GLY A 238 -21.59 -13.29 9.91
CA GLY A 238 -22.82 -14.09 9.78
C GLY A 238 -22.57 -15.60 9.76
N THR A 239 -21.35 -16.03 10.08
CA THR A 239 -20.88 -17.42 9.99
C THR A 239 -21.00 -18.22 11.30
N TRP A 240 -21.41 -17.56 12.39
CA TRP A 240 -21.65 -18.16 13.72
C TRP A 240 -22.64 -19.34 13.74
N LYS A 241 -23.41 -19.54 12.66
CA LYS A 241 -24.17 -20.76 12.34
C LYS A 241 -24.38 -20.86 10.83
N MET A 242 -24.84 -22.02 10.36
CA MET A 242 -25.39 -22.15 9.01
C MET A 242 -26.50 -21.13 8.77
N ASN A 243 -26.38 -20.33 7.70
CA ASN A 243 -27.29 -19.23 7.36
C ASN A 243 -27.49 -18.24 8.54
N GLY A 244 -26.42 -17.88 9.23
CA GLY A 244 -26.43 -16.86 10.27
C GLY A 244 -26.68 -15.46 9.72
N THR A 245 -27.38 -14.64 10.48
CA THR A 245 -27.52 -13.21 10.16
C THR A 245 -26.20 -12.50 10.46
N PRO A 246 -25.65 -11.69 9.53
CA PRO A 246 -24.44 -10.92 9.75
C PRO A 246 -24.70 -9.69 10.64
N CYS A 247 -23.61 -8.97 10.96
CA CYS A 247 -23.61 -7.72 11.71
C CYS A 247 -24.21 -7.79 13.13
N ILE A 248 -24.14 -8.94 13.80
CA ILE A 248 -24.60 -9.07 15.18
C ILE A 248 -23.53 -8.53 16.13
N VAL A 249 -23.86 -7.47 16.89
CA VAL A 249 -22.97 -6.88 17.90
C VAL A 249 -23.57 -7.09 19.29
N THR A 250 -23.21 -8.20 19.94
CA THR A 250 -23.64 -8.51 21.32
C THR A 250 -22.99 -7.56 22.33
N LYS A 251 -23.57 -7.43 23.54
CA LYS A 251 -22.98 -6.60 24.59
C LYS A 251 -21.54 -7.01 24.96
N PRO A 252 -21.22 -8.29 25.19
CA PRO A 252 -19.83 -8.70 25.43
C PRO A 252 -18.88 -8.27 24.31
N CYS A 253 -19.25 -8.48 23.04
CA CYS A 253 -18.42 -8.04 21.91
C CYS A 253 -18.25 -6.51 21.87
N ARG A 254 -19.31 -5.74 22.13
CA ARG A 254 -19.21 -4.27 22.17
C ARG A 254 -18.29 -3.81 23.30
N ASP A 255 -18.50 -4.32 24.51
CA ASP A 255 -17.75 -3.91 25.70
C ASP A 255 -16.25 -4.26 25.52
N THR A 256 -15.94 -5.47 25.05
CA THR A 256 -14.58 -5.94 24.76
C THR A 256 -13.91 -5.16 23.62
N MET A 257 -14.58 -5.02 22.48
CA MET A 257 -13.97 -4.40 21.30
C MET A 257 -13.84 -2.87 21.41
N THR A 258 -14.55 -2.23 22.36
CA THR A 258 -14.46 -0.78 22.63
C THR A 258 -13.64 -0.43 23.89
N GLN A 259 -13.06 -1.44 24.57
CA GLN A 259 -12.24 -1.27 25.76
C GLN A 259 -10.92 -0.55 25.41
N PHE A 260 -10.57 0.49 26.18
CA PHE A 260 -9.28 1.18 26.02
C PHE A 260 -8.23 0.58 26.98
N GLY A 261 -6.95 0.82 26.69
CA GLY A 261 -5.83 0.30 27.47
C GLY A 261 -5.40 -1.12 27.09
N CYS A 262 -6.11 -1.78 26.18
CA CYS A 262 -5.71 -3.10 25.68
C CYS A 262 -4.38 -3.02 24.92
N PRO A 263 -3.41 -3.91 25.20
CA PRO A 263 -2.11 -3.90 24.56
C PRO A 263 -2.04 -4.91 23.41
N HIS A 264 -1.00 -4.83 22.57
CA HIS A 264 -0.56 -5.87 21.64
C HIS A 264 -1.69 -6.51 20.79
N TYR A 265 -1.77 -7.85 20.72
CA TYR A 265 -2.71 -8.57 19.85
C TYR A 265 -4.17 -8.27 20.18
N SER A 266 -4.50 -8.01 21.45
CA SER A 266 -5.82 -7.51 21.81
C SER A 266 -6.16 -6.22 21.06
N LEU A 267 -5.21 -5.27 20.98
CA LEU A 267 -5.40 -4.02 20.24
C LEU A 267 -5.49 -4.26 18.72
N SER A 268 -4.68 -5.19 18.18
CA SER A 268 -4.76 -5.62 16.78
C SER A 268 -6.15 -6.14 16.41
N HIS A 269 -6.66 -7.06 17.23
CA HIS A 269 -7.97 -7.69 17.03
C HIS A 269 -9.12 -6.70 17.23
N GLN A 270 -8.98 -5.72 18.14
CA GLN A 270 -9.95 -4.62 18.28
C GLN A 270 -10.05 -3.81 16.99
N LEU A 271 -8.92 -3.42 16.38
CA LEU A 271 -8.93 -2.71 15.09
C LEU A 271 -9.50 -3.58 13.96
N LEU A 272 -9.07 -4.84 13.86
CA LEU A 272 -9.53 -5.79 12.85
C LEU A 272 -11.05 -6.00 12.91
N TYR A 273 -11.64 -6.03 14.12
CA TYR A 273 -13.09 -6.09 14.32
C TYR A 273 -13.84 -4.91 13.67
N PHE A 274 -13.32 -3.68 13.83
CA PHE A 274 -13.91 -2.49 13.19
C PHE A 274 -13.71 -2.50 11.67
N MET A 275 -12.52 -2.88 11.18
CA MET A 275 -12.24 -3.01 9.74
C MET A 275 -13.16 -4.03 9.07
N ILE A 276 -13.24 -5.25 9.61
CA ILE A 276 -14.11 -6.33 9.10
C ILE A 276 -15.58 -5.90 9.12
N GLY A 277 -16.04 -5.29 10.22
CA GLY A 277 -17.42 -4.82 10.29
C GLY A 277 -17.72 -3.69 9.30
N LYS A 278 -16.77 -2.81 9.00
CA LYS A 278 -16.89 -1.79 7.94
C LYS A 278 -16.93 -2.39 6.54
N MET A 279 -16.00 -3.30 6.22
CA MET A 279 -15.96 -4.05 4.96
C MET A 279 -17.25 -4.85 4.74
N ARG A 280 -17.84 -5.38 5.82
CA ARG A 280 -19.13 -6.10 5.81
C ARG A 280 -20.38 -5.20 5.81
N GLY A 281 -20.23 -3.87 5.91
CA GLY A 281 -21.35 -2.91 5.92
C GLY A 281 -22.07 -2.72 7.27
N CYS A 282 -21.48 -3.20 8.36
CA CYS A 282 -22.03 -3.19 9.72
C CYS A 282 -21.84 -1.86 10.48
N THR A 283 -21.27 -0.81 9.86
CA THR A 283 -20.84 0.45 10.51
C THR A 283 -21.91 1.09 11.43
N ASN A 284 -23.19 1.01 11.06
CA ASN A 284 -24.29 1.55 11.86
C ASN A 284 -24.50 0.87 13.22
N LEU A 285 -24.02 -0.37 13.38
CA LEU A 285 -24.11 -1.18 14.60
C LEU A 285 -22.81 -1.18 15.41
N LEU A 286 -21.71 -0.76 14.77
CA LEU A 286 -20.40 -0.45 15.36
C LEU A 286 -20.32 0.95 16.00
N LYS A 287 -21.46 1.64 16.18
CA LYS A 287 -21.54 2.84 17.02
C LYS A 287 -21.00 2.55 18.41
N GLY A 288 -20.35 3.54 19.01
CA GLY A 288 -19.51 3.35 20.18
C GLY A 288 -20.17 2.75 21.41
N ASP A 289 -19.31 2.59 22.42
CA ASP A 289 -19.68 2.13 23.74
C ASP A 289 -20.92 2.85 24.29
N THR A 290 -21.82 2.08 24.91
CA THR A 290 -23.04 2.57 25.58
C THR A 290 -22.79 3.57 26.72
N ARG A 291 -21.55 3.73 27.19
CA ARG A 291 -21.13 4.76 28.16
C ARG A 291 -21.38 6.17 27.61
N PRO A 292 -22.06 7.08 28.34
CA PRO A 292 -22.41 8.42 27.84
C PRO A 292 -21.25 9.25 27.29
N SER A 293 -20.05 9.12 27.86
CA SER A 293 -18.83 9.81 27.40
C SER A 293 -18.29 9.32 26.06
N ARG A 294 -18.83 8.23 25.51
CA ARG A 294 -18.40 7.57 24.25
C ARG A 294 -19.53 7.34 23.25
N ALA A 295 -20.76 7.75 23.58
CA ALA A 295 -21.95 7.52 22.75
C ALA A 295 -21.85 8.08 21.31
N ASN A 296 -21.01 9.11 21.10
CA ASN A 296 -20.78 9.74 19.79
C ASN A 296 -19.58 9.14 19.03
N MET A 297 -18.91 8.10 19.54
CA MET A 297 -17.78 7.49 18.84
C MET A 297 -18.24 6.71 17.59
N THR A 298 -17.57 6.97 16.48
CA THR A 298 -17.70 6.24 15.21
C THR A 298 -16.65 5.15 15.09
N GLU A 299 -16.82 4.22 14.14
CA GLU A 299 -15.78 3.23 13.80
C GLU A 299 -14.45 3.93 13.47
N ARG A 300 -14.44 4.99 12.63
CA ARG A 300 -13.25 5.79 12.33
C ARG A 300 -12.62 6.45 13.57
N SER A 301 -13.42 6.73 14.61
CA SER A 301 -12.90 7.22 15.89
C SER A 301 -12.09 6.14 16.62
N TYR A 302 -12.56 4.90 16.61
CA TYR A 302 -11.82 3.76 17.15
C TYR A 302 -10.58 3.45 16.31
N GLU A 303 -10.69 3.41 14.97
CA GLU A 303 -9.53 3.24 14.07
C GLU A 303 -8.41 4.24 14.41
N LYS A 304 -8.75 5.53 14.53
CA LYS A 304 -7.77 6.59 14.84
C LYS A 304 -7.13 6.42 16.22
N ILE A 305 -7.92 6.07 17.25
CA ILE A 305 -7.39 5.87 18.61
C ILE A 305 -6.48 4.63 18.65
N PHE A 306 -6.92 3.51 18.07
CA PHE A 306 -6.18 2.25 18.10
C PHE A 306 -4.86 2.38 17.32
N CYS A 307 -4.89 2.92 16.10
CA CYS A 307 -3.67 3.14 15.33
C CYS A 307 -2.70 4.14 15.99
N SER A 308 -3.20 5.15 16.72
CA SER A 308 -2.31 6.03 17.51
C SER A 308 -1.59 5.29 18.65
N ASN A 309 -2.25 4.30 19.26
CA ASN A 309 -1.65 3.46 20.30
C ASN A 309 -0.71 2.38 19.72
N MET A 310 -1.03 1.83 18.54
CA MET A 310 -0.13 0.93 17.79
C MET A 310 1.12 1.66 17.29
N MET A 311 0.99 2.90 16.82
CA MET A 311 2.14 3.74 16.44
C MET A 311 3.06 3.99 17.62
N LYS A 312 2.49 4.34 18.80
CA LYS A 312 3.27 4.46 20.05
C LYS A 312 3.97 3.15 20.41
N THR A 313 3.27 2.02 20.29
CA THR A 313 3.83 0.68 20.55
C THR A 313 5.02 0.39 19.64
N ASN A 314 4.92 0.67 18.34
CA ASN A 314 6.02 0.45 17.39
C ASN A 314 7.21 1.40 17.64
N GLN A 315 6.95 2.66 18.01
CA GLN A 315 8.00 3.60 18.41
C GLN A 315 8.76 3.12 19.65
N ASP A 316 8.06 2.57 20.65
CA ASP A 316 8.69 2.01 21.85
C ASP A 316 9.49 0.74 21.53
N ILE A 317 8.96 -0.18 20.70
CA ILE A 317 9.67 -1.38 20.25
C ILE A 317 10.99 -1.01 19.54
N ILE A 318 10.96 -0.03 18.63
CA ILE A 318 12.18 0.41 17.92
C ILE A 318 13.16 1.10 18.86
N LYS A 319 12.68 1.90 19.81
CA LYS A 319 13.50 2.60 20.80
C LYS A 319 14.19 1.65 21.78
N ASP A 320 13.47 0.63 22.25
CA ASP A 320 13.96 -0.32 23.25
C ASP A 320 14.70 -1.51 22.59
N GLY A 321 14.57 -1.66 21.28
CA GLY A 321 15.27 -2.64 20.44
C GLY A 321 14.32 -3.70 19.88
N LEU A 322 14.28 -3.87 18.55
CA LEU A 322 13.45 -4.87 17.89
C LEU A 322 13.96 -6.29 18.19
N THR A 323 13.13 -7.10 18.84
CA THR A 323 13.45 -8.48 19.26
C THR A 323 12.55 -9.50 18.56
N GLU A 324 12.96 -10.77 18.55
CA GLU A 324 12.14 -11.91 18.08
C GLU A 324 10.74 -11.99 18.72
N GLN A 325 10.57 -11.48 19.94
CA GLN A 325 9.27 -11.47 20.64
C GLN A 325 8.38 -10.29 20.28
N THR A 326 8.95 -9.23 19.71
CA THR A 326 8.26 -7.96 19.40
C THR A 326 8.12 -7.71 17.90
N VAL A 327 8.87 -8.43 17.07
CA VAL A 327 8.89 -8.28 15.62
C VAL A 327 7.55 -8.59 14.97
N ASP A 328 6.85 -9.64 15.41
CA ASP A 328 5.56 -10.04 14.85
C ASP A 328 4.50 -8.93 15.06
N ILE A 329 4.28 -8.50 16.30
CA ILE A 329 3.35 -7.40 16.62
C ILE A 329 3.78 -6.05 16.01
N PHE A 330 5.09 -5.81 15.83
CA PHE A 330 5.59 -4.61 15.15
C PHE A 330 5.15 -4.57 13.68
N ILE A 331 5.29 -5.67 12.95
CA ILE A 331 4.90 -5.77 11.54
C ILE A 331 3.37 -5.87 11.42
N GLU A 332 2.70 -6.57 12.33
CA GLU A 332 1.24 -6.68 12.38
C GLU A 332 0.59 -5.30 12.48
N ASN A 333 1.06 -4.45 13.41
CA ASN A 333 0.63 -3.06 13.53
C ASN A 333 0.80 -2.26 12.22
N ILE A 334 1.88 -2.47 11.47
CA ILE A 334 2.13 -1.80 10.17
C ILE A 334 1.11 -2.26 9.13
N LEU A 335 0.85 -3.57 9.02
CA LEU A 335 -0.15 -4.13 8.12
C LEU A 335 -1.55 -3.57 8.41
N ILE A 336 -2.04 -3.73 9.64
CA ILE A 336 -3.44 -3.45 9.96
C ILE A 336 -3.75 -1.94 9.96
N CYS A 337 -2.82 -1.10 10.44
CA CYS A 337 -3.00 0.35 10.35
C CYS A 337 -2.73 0.90 8.95
N GLY A 338 -1.82 0.27 8.20
CA GLY A 338 -1.65 0.52 6.77
C GLY A 338 -2.95 0.33 5.99
N LEU A 339 -3.60 -0.82 6.15
CA LEU A 339 -4.93 -1.13 5.59
C LEU A 339 -6.04 -0.22 6.13
N ALA A 340 -5.96 0.23 7.39
CA ALA A 340 -6.88 1.24 7.93
C ALA A 340 -6.61 2.68 7.40
N GLY A 341 -5.58 2.86 6.57
CA GLY A 341 -5.27 4.12 5.89
C GLY A 341 -4.38 5.08 6.67
N PHE A 342 -3.51 4.58 7.56
CA PHE A 342 -2.55 5.38 8.32
C PHE A 342 -1.14 5.25 7.70
N SER A 343 -0.73 6.25 6.91
CA SER A 343 0.50 6.18 6.11
C SER A 343 1.78 6.41 6.92
N ASP A 344 1.67 6.94 8.13
CA ASP A 344 2.80 7.19 9.02
C ASP A 344 3.45 5.90 9.55
N PHE A 345 2.83 4.73 9.34
CA PHE A 345 3.46 3.43 9.54
C PHE A 345 4.45 3.03 8.43
N TYR A 346 4.36 3.63 7.24
CA TYR A 346 5.22 3.31 6.10
C TYR A 346 6.55 4.08 6.13
N LYS A 347 7.34 3.89 7.20
CA LYS A 347 8.64 4.54 7.36
C LYS A 347 9.75 3.77 6.62
N ALA A 348 10.66 4.49 5.96
CA ALA A 348 11.73 3.87 5.16
C ALA A 348 12.72 3.04 6.00
N ASP A 349 13.02 3.46 7.24
CA ASP A 349 13.81 2.70 8.20
C ASP A 349 13.09 1.42 8.65
N TRP A 350 11.78 1.50 8.90
CA TRP A 350 10.96 0.34 9.26
C TRP A 350 10.86 -0.69 8.12
N LEU A 351 10.71 -0.23 6.87
CA LEU A 351 10.80 -1.09 5.69
C LEU A 351 12.15 -1.82 5.61
N GLN A 352 13.25 -1.11 5.84
CA GLN A 352 14.59 -1.70 5.82
C GLN A 352 14.80 -2.74 6.94
N HIS A 353 14.16 -2.59 8.10
CA HIS A 353 14.10 -3.64 9.11
C HIS A 353 13.30 -4.86 8.62
N ILE A 354 12.12 -4.66 8.02
CA ILE A 354 11.28 -5.75 7.49
C ILE A 354 12.03 -6.55 6.42
N LEU A 355 12.59 -5.88 5.40
CA LEU A 355 13.26 -6.56 4.29
C LEU A 355 14.42 -7.47 4.74
N ARG A 356 15.15 -7.08 5.80
CA ARG A 356 16.27 -7.84 6.39
C ARG A 356 15.83 -9.03 7.25
N LEU A 357 14.56 -9.11 7.63
CA LEU A 357 13.99 -10.23 8.40
C LEU A 357 13.54 -11.40 7.53
N GLN A 358 13.53 -11.22 6.20
CA GLN A 358 13.19 -12.28 5.27
C GLN A 358 14.38 -13.24 5.10
N ASP A 359 14.13 -14.54 5.25
CA ASP A 359 15.13 -15.56 4.95
C ASP A 359 15.40 -15.61 3.44
N GLU A 360 16.68 -15.48 3.05
CA GLU A 360 17.07 -15.38 1.63
C GLU A 360 16.85 -16.68 0.84
N GLU A 361 16.94 -17.84 1.51
CA GLU A 361 16.80 -19.17 0.88
C GLU A 361 15.32 -19.54 0.68
N VAL A 362 14.53 -19.41 1.76
CA VAL A 362 13.15 -19.90 1.83
C VAL A 362 12.13 -18.80 1.55
N GLY A 363 12.49 -17.52 1.68
CA GLY A 363 11.62 -16.39 1.40
C GLY A 363 10.56 -16.11 2.47
N CYS A 364 10.61 -16.81 3.60
CA CYS A 364 9.71 -16.65 4.72
C CYS A 364 10.22 -15.60 5.72
N PHE A 365 9.39 -15.25 6.70
CA PHE A 365 9.75 -14.39 7.83
C PHE A 365 9.58 -15.17 9.13
N GLY A 366 10.34 -14.82 10.16
CA GLY A 366 10.26 -15.48 11.47
C GLY A 366 10.79 -16.92 11.46
N ARG A 367 11.86 -17.20 10.70
CA ARG A 367 12.49 -18.52 10.63
C ARG A 367 13.36 -18.78 11.87
N ASP A 368 12.92 -19.67 12.75
CA ASP A 368 13.73 -20.10 13.90
C ASP A 368 14.72 -21.19 13.44
N LYS A 369 15.98 -20.80 13.25
CA LYS A 369 17.05 -21.71 12.81
C LYS A 369 17.44 -22.74 13.89
N SER A 370 17.04 -22.54 15.16
CA SER A 370 17.26 -23.52 16.23
C SER A 370 16.29 -24.70 16.13
N ILE A 371 15.04 -24.45 15.70
CA ILE A 371 14.01 -25.50 15.53
C ILE A 371 14.41 -26.53 14.44
N ILE A 372 15.13 -26.11 13.40
CA ILE A 372 15.68 -27.03 12.38
C ILE A 372 16.61 -28.09 13.01
N SER A 373 17.25 -27.77 14.15
CA SER A 373 18.10 -28.71 14.91
C SER A 373 17.30 -29.57 15.90
N GLN A 374 16.03 -29.23 16.19
CA GLN A 374 15.17 -29.89 17.18
C GLN A 374 14.06 -30.77 16.56
N ILE A 375 13.69 -30.57 15.29
CA ILE A 375 12.73 -31.42 14.56
C ILE A 375 13.18 -32.90 14.48
N ILE A 376 14.45 -33.21 14.75
CA ILE A 376 14.97 -34.59 14.88
C ILE A 376 14.56 -35.25 16.22
N GLY A 377 13.99 -34.51 17.19
CA GLY A 377 13.61 -35.03 18.51
C GLY A 377 12.21 -34.65 19.05
N ASP A 378 11.53 -33.67 18.47
CA ASP A 378 10.36 -33.01 19.11
C ASP A 378 8.97 -33.57 18.74
N GLU A 379 8.81 -34.89 18.68
CA GLU A 379 7.48 -35.53 18.74
C GLU A 379 6.95 -35.67 20.20
N LEU A 380 7.68 -35.10 21.18
CA LEU A 380 7.47 -35.39 22.62
C LEU A 380 7.44 -34.17 23.57
N LEU A 381 7.80 -32.95 23.14
CA LEU A 381 8.02 -31.80 24.05
C LEU A 381 6.90 -30.75 24.13
N GLU A 382 5.71 -31.01 23.59
CA GLU A 382 4.57 -30.07 23.60
C GLU A 382 3.96 -29.79 25.01
N GLN A 383 4.48 -30.40 26.08
CA GLN A 383 3.91 -30.32 27.44
C GLN A 383 4.71 -29.53 28.49
N LEU A 384 5.92 -29.01 28.20
CA LEU A 384 6.88 -28.64 29.26
C LEU A 384 7.21 -27.15 29.48
N GLN A 385 6.62 -26.17 28.78
CA GLN A 385 6.91 -24.74 29.03
C GLN A 385 5.67 -23.81 29.09
N PRO A 386 5.20 -23.43 30.30
CA PRO A 386 4.00 -22.60 30.47
C PRO A 386 4.16 -21.08 30.21
N HIS A 387 5.36 -20.58 29.87
CA HIS A 387 5.67 -19.14 29.91
C HIS A 387 6.26 -18.52 28.62
N ARG A 388 6.22 -19.23 27.48
CA ARG A 388 6.37 -18.57 26.17
C ARG A 388 5.04 -17.92 25.81
N ARG A 389 5.06 -16.74 25.17
CA ARG A 389 3.84 -16.01 24.77
C ARG A 389 3.13 -16.78 23.65
N VAL A 390 2.23 -17.70 24.01
CA VAL A 390 1.55 -18.57 23.04
C VAL A 390 0.51 -17.79 22.24
N LYS A 391 0.90 -17.39 21.03
CA LYS A 391 -0.01 -17.05 19.93
C LYS A 391 -0.64 -18.35 19.45
N ARG A 392 -1.93 -18.57 19.75
CA ARG A 392 -2.50 -19.92 19.90
C ARG A 392 -2.78 -20.67 18.59
N ARG A 393 -2.45 -20.08 17.44
CA ARG A 393 -2.40 -20.74 16.12
C ARG A 393 -1.14 -20.46 15.31
N GLU A 394 -0.07 -19.94 15.93
CA GLU A 394 1.20 -19.77 15.21
C GLU A 394 1.70 -21.14 14.74
N LYS A 395 1.74 -21.32 13.42
CA LYS A 395 2.14 -22.60 12.83
C LYS A 395 3.56 -22.46 12.28
N ILE A 396 4.51 -22.89 13.11
CA ILE A 396 5.88 -23.15 12.66
C ILE A 396 5.83 -24.34 11.69
N LEU A 397 6.35 -24.11 10.49
CA LEU A 397 6.39 -25.10 9.42
C LEU A 397 7.63 -25.99 9.55
N PRO A 398 7.70 -27.14 8.83
CA PRO A 398 8.82 -28.07 8.92
C PRO A 398 10.20 -27.50 8.52
N ASP A 399 10.24 -26.34 7.86
CA ASP A 399 11.45 -25.59 7.49
C ASP A 399 11.88 -24.54 8.53
N GLY A 400 11.18 -24.48 9.67
CA GLY A 400 11.36 -23.53 10.76
C GLY A 400 10.67 -22.18 10.56
N CYS A 401 9.96 -21.97 9.45
CA CYS A 401 9.31 -20.69 9.13
C CYS A 401 7.97 -20.51 9.84
N SER A 402 7.63 -19.25 10.17
CA SER A 402 6.29 -18.89 10.65
C SER A 402 5.33 -18.63 9.48
N SER A 403 4.20 -19.33 9.47
CA SER A 403 3.08 -19.10 8.52
C SER A 403 2.50 -17.68 8.67
N HIS A 404 2.19 -17.26 9.90
CA HIS A 404 1.55 -15.96 10.17
C HIS A 404 2.50 -14.80 9.93
N MET A 405 3.70 -14.82 10.51
CA MET A 405 4.65 -13.72 10.39
C MET A 405 5.04 -13.48 8.93
N THR A 406 5.14 -14.55 8.13
CA THR A 406 5.33 -14.41 6.68
C THR A 406 4.16 -13.70 6.01
N ALA A 407 2.92 -14.13 6.28
CA ALA A 407 1.74 -13.53 5.69
C ALA A 407 1.51 -12.07 6.12
N VAL A 408 1.79 -11.75 7.39
CA VAL A 408 1.74 -10.40 7.93
C VAL A 408 2.81 -9.49 7.30
N ALA A 409 4.04 -9.98 7.15
CA ALA A 409 5.13 -9.22 6.53
C ALA A 409 4.88 -8.95 5.05
N VAL A 410 4.43 -9.93 4.28
CA VAL A 410 4.11 -9.69 2.86
C VAL A 410 2.87 -8.79 2.70
N GLY A 411 1.87 -8.90 3.58
CA GLY A 411 0.75 -7.95 3.62
C GLY A 411 1.24 -6.51 3.84
N ALA A 412 2.07 -6.29 4.85
CA ALA A 412 2.66 -4.97 5.15
C ALA A 412 3.47 -4.43 3.95
N LEU A 413 4.26 -5.28 3.29
CA LEU A 413 5.02 -4.94 2.09
C LEU A 413 4.12 -4.57 0.89
N GLY A 414 2.94 -5.19 0.76
CA GLY A 414 1.92 -4.77 -0.20
C GLY A 414 1.42 -3.35 0.07
N GLY A 415 1.18 -3.01 1.32
CA GLY A 415 0.84 -1.65 1.75
C GLY A 415 1.94 -0.62 1.46
N TYR A 416 3.21 -0.98 1.74
CA TYR A 416 4.36 -0.16 1.35
C TYR A 416 4.40 0.11 -0.16
N LEU A 417 4.14 -0.90 -0.99
CA LEU A 417 4.11 -0.74 -2.44
C LEU A 417 3.08 0.32 -2.87
N ASN A 418 1.84 0.23 -2.37
CA ASN A 418 0.80 1.24 -2.68
C ASN A 418 1.15 2.63 -2.15
N TYR A 419 1.80 2.74 -1.00
CA TYR A 419 2.28 4.02 -0.47
C TYR A 419 3.35 4.66 -1.39
N TYR A 420 4.38 3.91 -1.81
CA TYR A 420 5.41 4.44 -2.71
C TYR A 420 4.85 4.81 -4.11
N LEU A 421 3.88 4.04 -4.64
CA LEU A 421 3.20 4.37 -5.89
C LEU A 421 2.32 5.63 -5.76
N ALA A 422 1.69 5.84 -4.61
CA ALA A 422 0.91 7.06 -4.34
C ALA A 422 1.82 8.31 -4.22
N GLU A 423 3.00 8.18 -3.61
CA GLU A 423 3.98 9.28 -3.51
C GLU A 423 4.57 9.67 -4.88
N GLN A 424 4.71 8.73 -5.82
CA GLN A 424 5.09 9.01 -7.21
C GLN A 424 4.00 9.76 -7.99
N ASP A 425 2.72 9.55 -7.67
CA ASP A 425 1.60 10.22 -8.31
C ASP A 425 1.41 11.63 -7.74
N ILE A 426 2.12 12.59 -8.34
CA ILE A 426 2.05 14.03 -8.00
C ILE A 426 0.61 14.56 -8.03
N THR A 427 -0.32 13.94 -8.76
CA THR A 427 -1.73 14.38 -8.83
C THR A 427 -2.57 13.96 -7.61
N LYS A 428 -2.07 13.00 -6.81
CA LYS A 428 -2.74 12.48 -5.60
C LYS A 428 -2.13 12.98 -4.29
N ARG A 429 -1.00 13.69 -4.33
CA ARG A 429 -0.42 14.30 -3.12
C ARG A 429 -1.42 15.28 -2.50
N PRO A 430 -1.73 15.17 -1.20
CA PRO A 430 -2.48 16.20 -0.51
C PRO A 430 -1.74 17.54 -0.65
N LEU A 431 -2.45 18.58 -1.07
CA LEU A 431 -1.98 19.95 -0.89
C LEU A 431 -1.97 20.22 0.62
N SER A 432 -0.77 20.37 1.19
CA SER A 432 -0.54 20.57 2.62
C SER A 432 -0.83 21.99 3.10
#